data_AF-A0A3S3PXL2-F1
#
_entry.id   AF-A0A3S3PXL2-F1
#
_cell.length_a   1.000
_cell.length_b   1.000
_cell.length_c   1.000
_cell.angle_alpha   90.00
_cell.angle_beta   90.00
_cell.angle_gamma   90.00
#
_symmetry.space_group_name_H-M   'P 1'
#
loop_
_entity.id
_entity.type
_entity.pdbx_description
1 polymer ?
#
loop_
_entity_poly.entity_id
_entity_poly.type
_entity_poly.pdbx_seq_one_letter_code
_entity_poly.pdbx_strand_id
1 'polypeptide(L)'
;MSSDYMKASVFYVLSAALDAIDGYAARLFNQSTKFGAILDQLTDRCGTMALLMALSLFYPKYLFFFQLANVIDISSHWIHIWSSMMQGKTSHKFIDTSGNPVLRLYYTNRPVLFFMCAGNELFYCALYLLHFTDGPFVPLVNQGLFKMLALISAPIAIVKLIISLIHLIVACINVGIIDVHERAEQRKTN
;
A
#
# COMPACT_ATOMS: atom_id res chain seq x y z
N MET A 1 -21.76 -0.91 -20.05
CA MET A 1 -21.66 0.30 -19.21
C MET A 1 -20.68 1.23 -19.91
N SER A 2 -21.17 2.14 -20.76
CA SER A 2 -20.35 3.14 -21.47
C SER A 2 -20.04 4.28 -20.52
N SER A 3 -19.18 4.00 -19.53
CA SER A 3 -18.58 5.04 -18.69
C SER A 3 -17.19 5.32 -19.27
N ASP A 4 -16.81 6.60 -19.38
CA ASP A 4 -15.50 7.02 -19.90
C ASP A 4 -14.36 6.45 -19.04
N TYR A 5 -13.96 5.21 -19.32
CA TYR A 5 -12.86 4.50 -18.64
C TYR A 5 -11.55 5.30 -18.69
N MET A 6 -11.37 6.11 -19.74
CA MET A 6 -10.29 7.08 -19.87
C MET A 6 -10.36 8.17 -18.81
N LYS A 7 -11.52 8.80 -18.59
CA LYS A 7 -11.68 9.82 -17.54
C LYS A 7 -11.48 9.23 -16.15
N ALA A 8 -12.05 8.05 -15.89
CA ALA A 8 -11.86 7.34 -14.63
C ALA A 8 -10.38 7.07 -14.35
N SER A 9 -9.64 6.59 -15.36
CA SER A 9 -8.20 6.32 -15.23
C SER A 9 -7.38 7.60 -15.03
N VAL A 10 -7.72 8.68 -15.74
CA VAL A 10 -7.08 10.00 -15.55
C VAL A 10 -7.29 10.52 -14.14
N PHE A 11 -8.53 10.48 -13.62
CA PHE A 11 -8.80 10.90 -12.25
C PHE A 11 -8.12 10.02 -11.21
N TYR A 12 -8.06 8.71 -11.43
CA TYR A 12 -7.34 7.78 -10.54
C TYR A 12 -5.84 8.11 -10.47
N VAL A 13 -5.19 8.23 -11.64
CA VAL A 13 -3.76 8.56 -11.73
C VAL A 13 -3.48 9.95 -11.16
N LEU A 14 -4.36 10.93 -11.42
CA LEU A 14 -4.23 12.26 -10.84
C LEU A 14 -4.35 12.22 -9.31
N SER A 15 -5.28 11.44 -8.76
CA SER A 15 -5.43 11.23 -7.32
C SER A 15 -4.14 10.66 -6.71
N ALA A 16 -3.58 9.60 -7.32
CA ALA A 16 -2.32 9.00 -6.86
C ALA A 16 -1.12 9.94 -6.99
N ALA A 17 -1.13 10.85 -7.96
CA ALA A 17 -0.08 11.87 -8.09
C ALA A 17 -0.20 12.97 -7.03
N LEU A 18 -1.43 13.36 -6.67
CA LEU A 18 -1.70 14.36 -5.64
C LEU A 18 -1.33 13.88 -4.22
N ASP A 19 -1.46 12.57 -3.97
CA ASP A 19 -1.03 11.91 -2.72
C ASP A 19 0.46 12.19 -2.40
N ALA A 20 1.34 12.06 -3.40
CA ALA A 20 2.76 12.38 -3.20
C ALA A 20 3.01 13.88 -2.88
N ILE A 21 2.10 14.76 -3.31
CA ILE A 21 2.23 16.22 -3.16
C ILE A 21 1.77 16.68 -1.78
N ASP A 22 0.74 16.09 -1.20
CA ASP A 22 0.21 16.53 0.09
C ASP A 22 1.24 16.36 1.22
N GLY A 23 1.96 15.24 1.26
CA GLY A 23 2.96 14.97 2.25
C GLY A 23 4.20 15.83 2.04
N TYR A 24 4.53 16.17 0.80
CA TYR A 24 5.59 17.11 0.48
C TYR A 24 5.24 18.53 0.94
N ALA A 25 4.03 19.00 0.62
CA ALA A 25 3.53 20.30 1.04
C ALA A 25 3.45 20.40 2.57
N ALA A 26 2.91 19.39 3.26
CA ALA A 26 2.81 19.36 4.71
C ALA A 26 4.18 19.44 5.42
N ARG A 27 5.24 18.89 4.80
CA ARG A 27 6.63 19.01 5.28
C ARG A 27 7.21 20.38 4.98
N LEU A 28 6.98 20.92 3.79
CA LEU A 28 7.48 22.23 3.38
C LEU A 28 6.89 23.37 4.22
N PHE A 29 5.58 23.32 4.51
CA PHE A 29 4.87 24.32 5.30
C PHE A 29 4.89 24.05 6.82
N ASN A 30 5.57 22.98 7.27
CA ASN A 30 5.62 22.57 8.67
C ASN A 30 4.23 22.36 9.31
N GLN A 31 3.30 21.79 8.53
CA GLN A 31 1.89 21.52 8.91
C GLN A 31 1.61 20.02 9.03
N SER A 32 2.65 19.21 9.26
CA SER A 32 2.52 17.76 9.42
C SER A 32 1.80 17.42 10.73
N THR A 33 0.69 16.68 10.66
CA THR A 33 -0.11 16.29 11.83
C THR A 33 -0.35 14.78 11.88
N LYS A 34 -0.62 14.23 13.07
CA LYS A 34 -0.99 12.81 13.24
C LYS A 34 -2.29 12.47 12.50
N PHE A 35 -3.27 13.37 12.56
CA PHE A 35 -4.54 13.21 11.85
C PHE A 35 -4.31 13.17 10.33
N GLY A 36 -3.51 14.10 9.80
CA GLY A 36 -3.15 14.12 8.38
C GLY A 36 -2.49 12.81 7.93
N ALA A 37 -1.51 12.30 8.69
CA ALA A 37 -0.85 11.04 8.36
C ALA A 37 -1.78 9.81 8.39
N ILE A 38 -2.75 9.77 9.32
CA ILE A 38 -3.75 8.70 9.37
C ILE A 38 -4.72 8.83 8.18
N LEU A 39 -5.14 10.06 7.87
CA LEU A 39 -6.09 10.32 6.79
C LEU A 39 -5.48 9.97 5.43
N ASP A 40 -4.26 10.43 5.16
CA ASP A 40 -3.43 10.11 4.00
C ASP A 40 -3.43 8.60 3.74
N GLN A 41 -2.89 7.84 4.69
CA GLN A 41 -2.82 6.39 4.60
C GLN A 41 -4.19 5.73 4.38
N LEU A 42 -5.26 6.21 5.06
CA LEU A 42 -6.60 5.65 4.91
C LEU A 42 -7.19 5.91 3.51
N THR A 43 -7.08 7.12 2.98
CA THR A 43 -7.62 7.48 1.66
C THR A 43 -6.92 6.69 0.56
N ASP A 44 -5.63 6.48 0.71
CA ASP A 44 -4.75 5.74 -0.18
C ASP A 44 -5.19 4.26 -0.30
N ARG A 45 -5.51 3.64 0.85
CA ARG A 45 -6.06 2.27 0.89
C ARG A 45 -7.47 2.19 0.31
N CYS A 46 -8.34 3.14 0.64
CA CYS A 46 -9.70 3.19 0.11
C CYS A 46 -9.71 3.34 -1.43
N GLY A 47 -8.80 4.15 -1.99
CA GLY A 47 -8.63 4.30 -3.43
C GLY A 47 -8.24 2.99 -4.11
N THR A 48 -7.20 2.33 -3.61
CA THR A 48 -6.74 1.04 -4.13
C THR A 48 -7.82 -0.04 -4.00
N MET A 49 -8.53 -0.09 -2.86
CA MET A 49 -9.62 -1.03 -2.63
C MET A 49 -10.76 -0.85 -3.63
N ALA A 50 -11.17 0.40 -3.91
CA ALA A 50 -12.22 0.68 -4.87
C ALA A 50 -11.84 0.20 -6.29
N LEU A 51 -10.57 0.36 -6.68
CA LEU A 51 -10.05 -0.15 -7.94
C LEU A 51 -10.06 -1.69 -7.98
N LEU A 52 -9.59 -2.35 -6.91
CA LEU A 52 -9.60 -3.81 -6.80
C LEU A 52 -11.02 -4.40 -6.84
N MET A 53 -12.00 -3.71 -6.25
CA MET A 53 -13.41 -4.11 -6.35
C MET A 53 -13.92 -4.05 -7.79
N ALA A 54 -13.58 -3.00 -8.54
CA ALA A 54 -13.92 -2.91 -9.97
C ALA A 54 -13.23 -4.02 -10.78
N LEU A 55 -11.95 -4.29 -10.53
CA LEU A 55 -11.21 -5.38 -11.16
C LEU A 55 -11.81 -6.76 -10.84
N SER A 56 -12.34 -6.95 -9.64
CA SER A 56 -13.02 -8.19 -9.24
C SER A 56 -14.30 -8.43 -10.04
N LEU A 57 -14.99 -7.37 -10.47
CA LEU A 57 -16.15 -7.48 -11.37
C LEU A 57 -15.74 -7.77 -12.82
N PHE A 58 -14.65 -7.16 -13.28
CA PHE A 58 -14.16 -7.31 -14.65
C PHE A 58 -13.48 -8.66 -14.91
N TYR A 59 -12.83 -9.20 -13.88
CA TYR A 59 -12.05 -10.42 -13.97
C TYR A 59 -12.46 -11.41 -12.87
N PRO A 60 -13.70 -11.95 -12.89
CA PRO A 60 -14.23 -12.78 -11.81
C PRO A 60 -13.42 -14.05 -11.56
N LYS A 61 -12.69 -14.56 -12.57
CA LYS A 61 -11.78 -15.71 -12.43
C LYS A 61 -10.64 -15.45 -11.42
N TYR A 62 -10.21 -14.20 -11.26
CA TYR A 62 -9.12 -13.81 -10.35
C TYR A 62 -9.62 -13.12 -9.08
N LEU A 63 -10.94 -13.11 -8.84
CA LEU A 63 -11.59 -12.46 -7.70
C LEU A 63 -10.95 -12.82 -6.35
N PHE A 64 -10.65 -14.10 -6.14
CA PHE A 64 -9.98 -14.56 -4.91
C PHE A 64 -8.63 -13.84 -4.67
N PHE A 65 -7.83 -13.64 -5.72
CA PHE A 65 -6.52 -12.98 -5.59
C PHE A 65 -6.64 -11.49 -5.31
N PHE A 66 -7.59 -10.79 -5.95
CA PHE A 66 -7.83 -9.37 -5.65
C PHE A 66 -8.38 -9.18 -4.23
N GLN A 67 -9.28 -10.05 -3.78
CA GLN A 67 -9.78 -10.04 -2.41
C GLN A 67 -8.65 -10.30 -1.41
N LEU A 68 -7.82 -11.31 -1.66
CA LEU A 68 -6.70 -11.64 -0.80
C LEU A 68 -5.71 -10.48 -0.71
N ALA A 69 -5.35 -9.88 -1.84
CA ALA A 69 -4.47 -8.71 -1.88
C ALA A 69 -5.04 -7.54 -1.08
N ASN A 70 -6.33 -7.23 -1.23
CA ASN A 70 -7.00 -6.17 -0.51
C ASN A 70 -7.05 -6.43 1.02
N VAL A 71 -7.39 -7.65 1.43
CA VAL A 71 -7.46 -8.03 2.84
C VAL A 71 -6.09 -7.95 3.50
N ILE A 72 -5.05 -8.46 2.84
CA ILE A 72 -3.68 -8.39 3.35
C ILE A 72 -3.25 -6.94 3.52
N ASP A 73 -3.46 -6.11 2.49
CA ASP A 73 -2.99 -4.73 2.51
C ASP A 73 -3.68 -3.89 3.60
N ILE A 74 -5.01 -4.02 3.75
CA ILE A 74 -5.74 -3.32 4.81
C ILE A 74 -5.31 -3.82 6.19
N SER A 75 -5.24 -5.14 6.38
CA SER A 75 -4.91 -5.73 7.68
C SER A 75 -3.48 -5.39 8.12
N SER A 76 -2.52 -5.45 7.20
CA SER A 76 -1.10 -5.16 7.49
C SER A 76 -0.93 -3.73 7.97
N HIS A 77 -1.52 -2.77 7.25
CA HIS A 77 -1.42 -1.35 7.57
C HIS A 77 -2.21 -0.98 8.83
N TRP A 78 -3.39 -1.57 9.02
CA TRP A 78 -4.20 -1.33 10.21
C TRP A 78 -3.46 -1.70 11.49
N ILE A 79 -2.96 -2.94 11.59
CA ILE A 79 -2.22 -3.40 12.77
C ILE A 79 -0.93 -2.60 12.95
N HIS A 80 -0.25 -2.23 11.88
CA HIS A 80 0.97 -1.43 11.96
C HIS A 80 0.73 -0.03 12.54
N ILE A 81 -0.33 0.67 12.13
CA ILE A 81 -0.70 1.98 12.71
C ILE A 81 -0.94 1.82 14.22
N TRP A 82 -1.74 0.83 14.62
CA TRP A 82 -2.04 0.58 16.03
C TRP A 82 -0.78 0.25 16.84
N SER A 83 0.06 -0.66 16.33
CA SER A 83 1.36 -0.99 16.93
C SER A 83 2.23 0.26 17.13
N SER A 84 2.34 1.11 16.11
CA SER A 84 3.14 2.35 16.17
C SER A 84 2.59 3.34 17.20
N MET A 85 1.26 3.46 17.29
CA MET A 85 0.59 4.34 18.25
C MET A 85 0.73 3.84 19.70
N MET A 86 0.71 2.51 19.92
CA MET A 86 0.95 1.89 21.23
C MET A 86 2.40 2.13 21.69
N GLN A 87 3.38 1.92 20.81
CA GLN A 87 4.80 2.18 21.13
C GLN A 87 5.07 3.65 21.46
N GLY A 88 4.37 4.58 20.80
CA GLY A 88 4.49 6.01 21.10
C GLY A 88 4.09 6.40 22.53
N LYS A 89 3.33 5.55 23.24
CA LYS A 89 2.99 5.73 24.66
C LYS A 89 4.06 5.17 25.61
N THR A 90 4.83 4.17 25.20
CA THR A 90 5.82 3.44 26.02
C THR A 90 7.26 3.97 25.85
N SER A 91 7.40 5.28 25.59
CA SER A 91 8.60 6.06 25.20
C SER A 91 9.96 5.70 25.84
N HIS A 92 10.02 5.03 26.99
CA HIS A 92 11.28 4.75 27.69
C HIS A 92 11.97 3.41 27.34
N LYS A 93 11.35 2.55 26.54
CA LYS A 93 12.02 1.35 25.99
C LYS A 93 11.66 1.18 24.52
N PHE A 94 12.43 1.86 23.67
CA PHE A 94 12.48 1.58 22.24
C PHE A 94 12.93 0.14 22.05
N ILE A 95 12.00 -0.78 21.85
CA ILE A 95 12.30 -2.10 21.32
C ILE A 95 12.15 -1.93 19.82
N ASP A 96 13.27 -1.68 19.14
CA ASP A 96 13.33 -1.80 17.69
C ASP A 96 13.17 -3.28 17.32
N THR A 97 11.92 -3.73 17.20
CA THR A 97 11.57 -5.08 16.74
C THR A 97 11.38 -5.15 15.24
N SER A 98 11.86 -4.17 14.48
CA SER A 98 11.97 -4.26 13.03
C SER A 98 13.26 -5.00 12.60
N GLY A 99 13.49 -6.18 13.18
CA GLY A 99 14.64 -7.05 12.84
C GLY A 99 14.62 -7.59 11.40
N ASN A 100 13.61 -7.28 10.58
CA ASN A 100 13.56 -7.73 9.20
C ASN A 100 14.26 -6.70 8.26
N PRO A 101 15.41 -7.08 7.65
CA PRO A 101 16.17 -6.18 6.78
C PRO A 101 15.39 -5.73 5.55
N VAL A 102 14.42 -6.51 5.08
CA VAL A 102 13.58 -6.19 3.91
C VAL A 102 12.65 -5.02 4.22
N LEU A 103 11.96 -5.08 5.37
CA LEU A 103 11.10 -3.99 5.83
C LEU A 103 11.90 -2.72 6.11
N ARG A 104 13.08 -2.87 6.70
CA ARG A 104 13.97 -1.74 6.94
C ARG A 104 14.38 -1.06 5.64
N LEU A 105 14.79 -1.82 4.63
CA LEU A 105 15.13 -1.26 3.31
C LEU A 105 13.92 -0.56 2.68
N TYR A 106 12.75 -1.20 2.72
CA TYR A 106 11.50 -0.69 2.15
C TYR A 106 11.09 0.67 2.74
N TYR A 107 11.17 0.84 4.06
CA TYR A 107 10.78 2.09 4.72
C TYR A 107 11.91 3.12 4.85
N THR A 108 13.17 2.71 4.85
CA THR A 108 14.31 3.64 4.96
C THR A 108 14.59 4.35 3.63
N ASN A 109 14.42 3.66 2.51
CA ASN A 109 14.74 4.19 1.19
C ASN A 109 13.49 4.73 0.47
N ARG A 110 13.29 6.05 0.54
CA ARG A 110 12.14 6.74 -0.08
C ARG A 110 11.95 6.43 -1.58
N PRO A 111 13.00 6.44 -2.42
CA PRO A 111 12.90 5.97 -3.81
C PRO A 111 12.33 4.56 -3.97
N VAL A 112 12.75 3.61 -3.14
CA VAL A 112 12.26 2.23 -3.19
C VAL A 112 10.78 2.18 -2.82
N LEU A 113 10.39 2.88 -1.75
CA LEU A 113 8.99 2.97 -1.33
C LEU A 113 8.11 3.52 -2.46
N PHE A 114 8.52 4.65 -3.04
CA PHE A 114 7.79 5.29 -4.14
C PHE A 114 7.69 4.37 -5.36
N PHE A 115 8.78 3.73 -5.77
CA PHE A 115 8.79 2.82 -6.91
C PHE A 115 7.87 1.61 -6.70
N MET A 116 7.86 1.03 -5.50
CA MET A 116 7.00 -0.10 -5.17
C MET A 116 5.53 0.29 -5.12
N CYS A 117 5.21 1.46 -4.55
CA CYS A 117 3.85 1.98 -4.57
C CYS A 117 3.39 2.31 -5.99
N ALA A 118 4.16 3.10 -6.74
CA ALA A 118 3.84 3.48 -8.12
C ALA A 118 3.71 2.27 -9.04
N GLY A 119 4.60 1.27 -8.92
CA GLY A 119 4.52 0.05 -9.72
C GLY A 119 3.28 -0.78 -9.41
N ASN A 120 2.85 -0.86 -8.14
CA ASN A 120 1.61 -1.53 -7.78
C ASN A 120 0.36 -0.81 -8.31
N GLU A 121 0.31 0.53 -8.17
CA GLU A 121 -0.79 1.32 -8.71
C GLU A 121 -0.85 1.23 -10.23
N LEU A 122 0.32 1.26 -10.88
CA LEU A 122 0.43 1.07 -12.32
C LEU A 122 -0.09 -0.30 -12.75
N PHE A 123 0.18 -1.36 -11.99
CA PHE A 123 -0.32 -2.70 -12.29
C PHE A 123 -1.85 -2.76 -12.29
N TYR A 124 -2.49 -2.32 -11.22
CA TYR A 124 -3.96 -2.37 -11.13
C TYR A 124 -4.62 -1.41 -12.11
N CYS A 125 -4.06 -0.22 -12.31
CA CYS A 125 -4.56 0.73 -13.32
C CYS A 125 -4.41 0.18 -14.74
N ALA A 126 -3.28 -0.47 -15.06
CA ALA A 126 -3.08 -1.11 -16.36
C ALA A 126 -4.05 -2.27 -16.58
N LEU A 127 -4.33 -3.10 -15.56
CA LEU A 127 -5.36 -4.15 -15.66
C LEU A 127 -6.77 -3.58 -15.90
N TYR A 128 -7.08 -2.45 -15.27
CA TYR A 128 -8.36 -1.77 -15.46
C TYR A 128 -8.51 -1.28 -16.91
N LEU A 129 -7.47 -0.64 -17.45
CA LEU A 129 -7.44 -0.18 -18.83
C LEU A 129 -7.48 -1.32 -19.84
N LEU A 130 -6.74 -2.40 -19.56
CA LEU A 130 -6.67 -3.60 -20.40
C LEU A 130 -8.03 -4.29 -20.57
N HIS A 131 -8.95 -4.11 -19.62
CA HIS A 131 -10.32 -4.63 -19.76
C HIS A 131 -11.07 -4.00 -20.94
N PHE A 132 -10.76 -2.75 -21.27
CA PHE A 132 -11.46 -1.99 -22.32
C PHE A 132 -10.69 -1.92 -23.64
N THR A 133 -9.36 -1.84 -23.59
CA THR A 133 -8.51 -1.73 -24.79
C THR A 133 -7.10 -2.21 -24.51
N ASP A 134 -6.42 -2.77 -25.50
CA ASP A 134 -5.00 -3.13 -25.40
C ASP A 134 -4.06 -1.90 -25.36
N GLY A 135 -4.61 -0.71 -25.66
CA GLY A 135 -3.87 0.55 -25.75
C GLY A 135 -3.20 0.75 -27.11
N PRO A 136 -2.46 1.86 -27.30
CA PRO A 136 -1.75 2.12 -28.54
C PRO A 136 -0.73 1.01 -28.82
N PHE A 137 -0.66 0.59 -30.08
CA PHE A 137 0.27 -0.43 -30.53
C PHE A 137 1.71 0.10 -30.45
N VAL A 138 2.59 -0.66 -29.79
CA VAL A 138 4.02 -0.33 -29.69
C VAL A 138 4.81 -1.18 -30.70
N PRO A 139 5.30 -0.58 -31.81
CA PRO A 139 5.94 -1.34 -32.89
C PRO A 139 7.19 -2.11 -32.47
N LEU A 140 7.89 -1.64 -31.43
CA LEU A 140 9.14 -2.25 -30.96
C LEU A 140 8.94 -3.65 -30.34
N VAL A 141 7.77 -3.91 -29.74
CA VAL A 141 7.48 -5.13 -28.96
C VAL A 141 6.30 -5.93 -29.55
N ASN A 142 5.67 -5.42 -30.61
CA ASN A 142 4.50 -6.03 -31.26
C ASN A 142 3.34 -6.33 -30.27
N GLN A 143 3.17 -5.47 -29.26
CA GLN A 143 2.12 -5.60 -28.24
C GLN A 143 1.49 -4.24 -27.90
N GLY A 144 0.28 -4.27 -27.34
CA GLY A 144 -0.40 -3.09 -26.83
C GLY A 144 0.24 -2.55 -25.55
N LEU A 145 0.30 -1.21 -25.44
CA LEU A 145 0.94 -0.51 -24.32
C LEU A 145 0.45 -0.98 -22.95
N PHE A 146 -0.86 -1.13 -22.75
CA PHE A 146 -1.43 -1.44 -21.42
C PHE A 146 -1.10 -2.87 -20.98
N LYS A 147 -1.04 -3.80 -21.93
CA LYS A 147 -0.58 -5.17 -21.67
C LYS A 147 0.89 -5.19 -21.25
N MET A 148 1.73 -4.41 -21.92
CA MET A 148 3.15 -4.29 -21.57
C MET A 148 3.33 -3.67 -20.17
N LEU A 149 2.60 -2.59 -19.86
CA LEU A 149 2.63 -1.96 -18.55
C LEU A 149 2.20 -2.93 -17.46
N ALA A 150 1.12 -3.68 -17.66
CA ALA A 150 0.68 -4.71 -16.71
C ALA A 150 1.74 -5.81 -16.52
N LEU A 151 2.40 -6.25 -17.59
CA LEU A 151 3.42 -7.30 -17.50
C LEU A 151 4.70 -6.85 -16.79
N ILE A 152 5.16 -5.62 -17.04
CA ILE A 152 6.35 -5.03 -16.39
C ILE A 152 6.08 -4.75 -14.90
N SER A 153 4.86 -4.33 -14.56
CA SER A 153 4.49 -3.98 -13.18
C SER A 153 4.01 -5.17 -12.35
N ALA A 154 3.62 -6.28 -12.96
CA ALA A 154 3.17 -7.49 -12.25
C ALA A 154 4.19 -8.02 -11.21
N PRO A 155 5.50 -8.13 -11.50
CA PRO A 155 6.48 -8.54 -10.50
C PRO A 155 6.52 -7.58 -9.31
N ILE A 156 6.37 -6.28 -9.55
CA ILE A 156 6.37 -5.25 -8.49
C ILE A 156 5.15 -5.44 -7.58
N ALA A 157 3.97 -5.65 -8.16
CA ALA A 157 2.75 -5.90 -7.40
C ALA A 157 2.85 -7.17 -6.53
N ILE A 158 3.42 -8.25 -7.08
CA ILE A 158 3.66 -9.50 -6.32
C ILE A 158 4.63 -9.26 -5.16
N VAL A 159 5.76 -8.58 -5.42
CA VAL A 159 6.74 -8.29 -4.36
C VAL A 159 6.12 -7.37 -3.30
N LYS A 160 5.33 -6.36 -3.69
CA LYS A 160 4.62 -5.49 -2.73
C LYS A 160 3.65 -6.30 -1.88
N LEU A 161 2.89 -7.23 -2.45
CA LEU A 161 1.99 -8.11 -1.71
C LEU A 161 2.75 -8.96 -0.66
N ILE A 162 3.91 -9.51 -1.04
CA ILE A 162 4.78 -10.25 -0.12
C ILE A 162 5.29 -9.33 0.99
N ILE A 163 5.70 -8.10 0.67
CA ILE A 163 6.12 -7.13 1.68
C ILE A 163 4.97 -6.80 2.63
N SER A 164 3.75 -6.61 2.15
CA SER A 164 2.58 -6.38 3.01
C SER A 164 2.29 -7.57 3.94
N LEU A 165 2.49 -8.81 3.49
CA LEU A 165 2.43 -10.00 4.35
C LEU A 165 3.51 -9.99 5.44
N ILE A 166 4.76 -9.70 5.07
CA ILE A 166 5.86 -9.60 6.03
C ILE A 166 5.57 -8.47 7.03
N HIS A 167 5.04 -7.34 6.55
CA HIS A 167 4.64 -6.19 7.35
C HIS A 167 3.57 -6.57 8.38
N LEU A 168 2.56 -7.34 7.96
CA LEU A 168 1.53 -7.87 8.86
C LEU A 168 2.11 -8.73 9.96
N ILE A 169 2.99 -9.69 9.61
CA ILE A 169 3.61 -10.60 10.58
C ILE A 169 4.43 -9.81 11.61
N VAL A 170 5.25 -8.86 11.15
CA VAL A 170 6.07 -8.03 12.03
C VAL A 170 5.21 -7.15 12.92
N ALA A 171 4.13 -6.56 12.40
CA ALA A 171 3.21 -5.76 13.20
C ALA A 171 2.54 -6.59 14.30
N CYS A 172 2.11 -7.82 14.01
CA CYS A 172 1.56 -8.72 15.02
C CYS A 172 2.57 -9.11 16.11
N ILE A 173 3.82 -9.38 15.72
CA ILE A 173 4.91 -9.68 16.68
C ILE A 173 5.15 -8.47 17.59
N ASN A 174 5.20 -7.27 17.03
CA ASN A 174 5.38 -6.03 17.79
C ASN A 174 4.30 -5.85 18.85
N VAL A 175 3.02 -6.06 18.49
CA VAL A 175 1.91 -5.99 19.45
C VAL A 175 2.07 -7.04 20.55
N GLY A 176 2.41 -8.29 20.21
CA GLY A 176 2.64 -9.34 21.20
C GLY A 176 3.79 -9.03 22.17
N ILE A 177 4.83 -8.34 21.72
CA ILE A 177 5.93 -7.88 22.57
C ILE A 177 5.45 -6.81 23.54
N ILE A 178 4.65 -5.85 23.08
CA ILE A 178 4.04 -4.82 23.94
C ILE A 178 3.20 -5.50 25.05
N ASP A 179 2.35 -6.46 24.70
CA ASP A 179 1.52 -7.20 25.67
C ASP A 179 2.36 -7.89 26.75
N VAL A 180 3.47 -8.53 26.36
CA VAL A 180 4.38 -9.19 27.31
C VAL A 180 5.04 -8.19 28.25
N HIS A 181 5.44 -7.02 27.73
CA HIS A 181 6.04 -5.95 28.52
C HIS A 181 5.05 -5.34 29.51
N GLU A 182 3.85 -4.98 29.08
CA GLU A 182 2.81 -4.42 29.95
C GLU A 182 2.43 -5.39 31.08
N ARG A 183 2.31 -6.70 30.78
CA ARG A 183 2.07 -7.72 31.81
C ARG A 183 3.23 -7.85 32.79
N ALA A 184 4.47 -7.73 32.34
CA ALA A 184 5.64 -7.80 33.20
C ALA A 184 5.71 -6.58 34.15
N GLU A 185 5.29 -5.40 33.70
CA GLU A 185 5.21 -4.20 34.54
C GLU A 185 4.09 -4.30 35.57
N GLN A 186 2.91 -4.76 35.18
CA GLN A 186 1.80 -5.02 36.11
C GLN A 186 2.16 -5.99 37.23
N ARG A 187 2.98 -7.02 36.93
CA ARG A 187 3.49 -7.97 37.93
C ARG A 187 4.50 -7.37 38.91
N LYS A 188 5.14 -6.25 38.58
CA LYS A 188 6.08 -5.57 39.49
C LYS A 188 5.38 -4.58 40.41
N THR A 189 4.21 -4.09 40.01
CA THR A 189 3.39 -3.16 40.80
C THR A 189 2.43 -3.84 41.76
N ASN A 190 2.17 -5.14 41.58
CA ASN A 190 1.40 -6.00 42.50
C ASN A 190 2.34 -6.78 43.41
#